data_AF-A0A0F5JCG4-F1
#
_entry.id   AF-A0A0F5JCG4-F1
#
_cell.length_a   1.000
_cell.length_b   1.000
_cell.length_c   1.000
_cell.angle_alpha   90.00
_cell.angle_beta   90.00
_cell.angle_gamma   90.00
#
_symmetry.space_group_name_H-M   'P 1'
#
loop_
_entity.id
_entity.type
_entity.pdbx_description
1 polymer ?
#
loop_
_entity_poly.entity_id
_entity_poly.type
_entity_poly.pdbx_seq_one_letter_code
_entity_poly.pdbx_strand_id
1 'polypeptide(L)'
;MKHLLLFLLFIPSLLMAQEDQKYLAGAVTEDDGKVVFTKEISIPSLSKDQIYDIMYSWAQKYFSEDGRRLVYSDKEKGDIAAIGEEYLVFQSTALSLDRTLMNYRVTIECENNAAIIKMSGIRYEYNVSYQRDPEKYTAEEWITDKFALNKKKDKLNRGNGKFRRKTIDFADDMFKSADAAFGIQPAGVVAPAYAVAPVQQQAAPATVPAQQIAKAPVSNNTEVCQGLTAFEPDKVPSTLLNMLPESKMQVTPGDNDKLVEHYATWKEMGKMFGKDIASISISPDSEVYKAVKDNDFYTISFSKKDDPETWFMIQCIKQGESTEGTQKIIIGEILNVWIR
;
A
#
# COMPACT_ATOMS: atom_id res chain seq x y z
N MET A 1 46.84 21.54 23.09
CA MET A 1 45.71 20.61 22.80
C MET A 1 44.36 21.18 23.25
N LYS A 2 44.00 22.41 22.85
CA LYS A 2 42.68 23.02 23.14
C LYS A 2 41.92 23.50 21.90
N HIS A 3 42.57 23.46 20.72
CA HIS A 3 41.95 23.85 19.44
C HIS A 3 41.56 22.65 18.56
N LEU A 4 41.93 21.42 18.94
CA LEU A 4 41.54 20.21 18.21
C LEU A 4 40.15 19.68 18.60
N LEU A 5 39.63 20.09 19.77
CA LEU A 5 38.29 19.71 20.23
C LEU A 5 37.17 20.56 19.61
N LEU A 6 37.49 21.69 18.97
CA LEU A 6 36.49 22.60 18.39
C LEU A 6 36.10 22.22 16.95
N PHE A 7 36.92 21.41 16.25
CA PHE A 7 36.60 20.92 14.90
C PHE A 7 35.63 19.74 14.89
N LEU A 8 35.52 18.99 16.00
CA LEU A 8 34.58 17.88 16.14
C LEU A 8 33.12 18.32 16.37
N LEU A 9 32.89 19.58 16.72
CA LEU A 9 31.54 20.15 16.91
C LEU A 9 30.87 20.63 15.61
N PHE A 10 31.60 20.67 14.48
CA PHE A 10 31.07 21.09 13.17
C PHE A 10 30.78 19.92 12.21
N ILE A 11 31.09 18.69 12.60
CA ILE A 11 30.80 17.50 11.79
C ILE A 11 29.27 17.25 11.62
N PRO A 12 28.41 17.49 12.64
CA PRO A 12 26.96 17.27 12.47
C PRO A 12 26.30 18.20 11.45
N SER A 13 26.80 19.43 11.28
CA SER A 13 26.20 20.41 10.35
C SER A 13 26.60 20.19 8.90
N LEU A 14 27.75 19.54 8.64
CA LEU A 14 28.16 19.13 7.30
C LEU A 14 27.34 17.96 6.76
N LEU A 15 26.91 17.04 7.64
CA LEU A 15 26.04 15.91 7.26
C LEU A 15 24.64 16.37 6.84
N MET A 16 24.08 17.37 7.54
CA MET A 16 22.77 17.95 7.21
C MET A 16 22.74 18.69 5.86
N ALA A 17 23.88 19.22 5.40
CA ALA A 17 23.97 19.94 4.13
C ALA A 17 23.96 18.99 2.91
N GLN A 18 24.30 17.71 3.10
CA GLN A 18 24.36 16.73 2.02
C GLN A 18 23.01 16.08 1.72
N GLU A 19 22.10 16.06 2.70
CA GLU A 19 20.77 15.45 2.59
C GLU A 19 19.84 16.24 1.64
N ASP A 20 20.04 17.55 1.50
CA ASP A 20 19.16 18.41 0.72
C ASP A 20 19.49 18.48 -0.77
N GLN A 21 20.64 17.97 -1.21
CA GLN A 21 21.14 18.08 -2.60
C GLN A 21 20.09 17.61 -3.63
N LYS A 22 19.37 16.54 -3.30
CA LYS A 22 18.28 15.95 -4.11
C LYS A 22 17.16 16.96 -4.43
N TYR A 23 16.93 17.94 -3.57
CA TYR A 23 15.80 18.86 -3.66
C TYR A 23 16.18 20.24 -4.21
N LEU A 24 17.45 20.47 -4.55
CA LEU A 24 17.94 21.77 -5.01
C LEU A 24 17.63 22.00 -6.50
N ALA A 25 18.36 22.90 -7.15
CA ALA A 25 18.08 23.36 -8.51
C ALA A 25 17.89 22.20 -9.50
N GLY A 26 16.84 22.29 -10.31
CA GLY A 26 16.53 21.28 -11.35
C GLY A 26 15.77 20.05 -10.87
N ALA A 27 15.54 19.88 -9.56
CA ALA A 27 14.73 18.78 -9.04
C ALA A 27 13.22 18.91 -9.35
N VAL A 28 12.75 20.14 -9.62
CA VAL A 28 11.39 20.42 -10.09
C VAL A 28 11.50 21.02 -11.48
N THR A 29 11.05 20.28 -12.48
CA THR A 29 11.09 20.67 -13.89
C THR A 29 9.78 21.32 -14.33
N GLU A 30 9.89 22.19 -15.34
CA GLU A 30 8.75 22.89 -15.93
C GLU A 30 8.69 22.58 -17.43
N ASP A 31 7.51 22.22 -17.93
CA ASP A 31 7.19 22.08 -19.36
C ASP A 31 6.06 23.06 -19.70
N ASP A 32 6.28 23.94 -20.67
CA ASP A 32 5.39 25.07 -21.01
C ASP A 32 4.93 25.89 -19.77
N GLY A 33 5.84 26.12 -18.82
CA GLY A 33 5.56 26.86 -17.59
C GLY A 33 4.62 26.11 -16.61
N LYS A 34 4.44 24.80 -16.78
CA LYS A 34 3.75 23.91 -15.84
C LYS A 34 4.74 22.99 -15.17
N VAL A 35 4.57 22.76 -13.87
CA VAL A 35 5.39 21.80 -13.15
C VAL A 35 5.02 20.39 -13.61
N VAL A 36 6.02 19.66 -14.09
CA VAL A 36 5.88 18.28 -14.53
C VAL A 36 7.06 17.47 -14.01
N PHE A 37 6.78 16.38 -13.28
CA PHE A 37 7.77 15.36 -12.97
C PHE A 37 7.67 14.27 -14.02
N THR A 38 8.77 13.91 -14.66
CA THR A 38 8.80 12.92 -15.73
C THR A 38 9.78 11.80 -15.41
N LYS A 39 9.35 10.56 -15.67
CA LYS A 39 10.19 9.37 -15.62
C LYS A 39 10.00 8.59 -16.91
N GLU A 40 11.09 8.34 -17.61
CA GLU A 40 11.14 7.34 -18.67
C GLU A 40 11.70 6.04 -18.08
N ILE A 41 10.99 4.94 -18.33
CA ILE A 41 11.42 3.58 -17.99
C ILE A 41 11.72 2.89 -19.31
N SER A 42 13.00 2.65 -19.61
CA SER A 42 13.41 1.97 -20.84
C SER A 42 13.48 0.46 -20.62
N ILE A 43 12.69 -0.31 -21.37
CA ILE A 43 12.61 -1.77 -21.35
C ILE A 43 12.76 -2.34 -22.78
N PRO A 44 13.98 -2.39 -23.36
CA PRO A 44 14.20 -2.75 -24.77
C PRO A 44 13.75 -4.15 -25.21
N SER A 45 13.39 -5.01 -24.27
CA SER A 45 12.96 -6.39 -24.54
C SER A 45 11.44 -6.54 -24.66
N LEU A 46 10.65 -5.50 -24.38
CA LEU A 46 9.18 -5.58 -24.34
C LEU A 46 8.54 -4.74 -25.44
N SER A 47 7.48 -5.27 -26.03
CA SER A 47 6.63 -4.54 -26.97
C SER A 47 5.75 -3.52 -26.24
N LYS A 48 5.21 -2.56 -27.01
CA LYS A 48 4.22 -1.60 -26.50
C LYS A 48 3.07 -2.26 -25.72
N ASP A 49 2.50 -3.34 -26.26
CA ASP A 49 1.36 -4.02 -25.64
C ASP A 49 1.72 -4.68 -24.30
N GLN A 50 2.91 -5.28 -24.21
CA GLN A 50 3.41 -5.87 -22.97
C GLN A 50 3.69 -4.80 -21.91
N ILE A 51 4.28 -3.69 -22.32
CA ILE A 51 4.55 -2.53 -21.45
C ILE A 51 3.22 -1.95 -20.96
N TYR A 52 2.24 -1.79 -21.85
CA TYR A 52 0.90 -1.32 -21.50
C TYR A 52 0.23 -2.24 -20.50
N ASP A 53 0.25 -3.56 -20.70
CA ASP A 53 -0.41 -4.50 -19.78
C ASP A 53 0.20 -4.45 -18.37
N ILE A 54 1.53 -4.31 -18.26
CA ILE A 54 2.24 -4.13 -16.98
C ILE A 54 1.84 -2.79 -16.33
N MET A 55 1.93 -1.69 -17.08
CA MET A 55 1.65 -0.35 -16.56
C MET A 55 0.19 -0.15 -16.21
N TYR A 56 -0.73 -0.74 -16.96
CA TYR A 56 -2.16 -0.74 -16.67
C TYR A 56 -2.46 -1.52 -15.39
N SER A 57 -1.82 -2.68 -15.20
CA SER A 57 -1.95 -3.46 -13.96
C SER A 57 -1.38 -2.72 -12.75
N TRP A 58 -0.20 -2.10 -12.91
CA TRP A 58 0.38 -1.24 -11.88
C TRP A 58 -0.52 -0.05 -11.56
N ALA A 59 -1.02 0.66 -12.57
CA ALA A 59 -1.86 1.83 -12.39
C ALA A 59 -3.20 1.48 -11.75
N GLN A 60 -3.84 0.37 -12.14
CA GLN A 60 -5.05 -0.11 -11.47
C GLN A 60 -4.82 -0.33 -9.98
N LYS A 61 -3.69 -0.92 -9.59
CA LYS A 61 -3.35 -1.15 -8.19
C LYS A 61 -2.94 0.12 -7.45
N TYR A 62 -2.12 0.97 -8.05
CA TYR A 62 -1.59 2.19 -7.40
C TYR A 62 -2.68 3.26 -7.21
N PHE A 63 -3.61 3.35 -8.17
CA PHE A 63 -4.71 4.32 -8.16
C PHE A 63 -6.05 3.71 -7.70
N SER A 64 -6.05 2.57 -7.00
CA SER A 64 -7.27 2.01 -6.34
C SER A 64 -7.44 2.46 -4.89
N GLU A 65 -6.45 3.16 -4.32
CA GLU A 65 -6.52 3.73 -2.98
C GLU A 65 -7.48 4.94 -2.92
N ASP A 66 -8.02 5.25 -1.74
CA ASP A 66 -8.94 6.38 -1.55
C ASP A 66 -8.29 7.72 -1.98
N GLY A 67 -9.08 8.59 -2.59
CA GLY A 67 -8.60 9.84 -3.21
C GLY A 67 -7.88 9.65 -4.55
N ARG A 68 -7.59 8.42 -4.98
CA ARG A 68 -6.95 8.12 -6.27
C ARG A 68 -7.90 7.37 -7.19
N ARG A 69 -7.78 7.61 -8.49
CA ARG A 69 -8.55 6.86 -9.50
C ARG A 69 -7.88 6.85 -10.86
N LEU A 70 -7.99 5.71 -11.53
CA LEU A 70 -7.78 5.61 -12.96
C LEU A 70 -8.96 6.27 -13.69
N VAL A 71 -8.69 7.15 -14.65
CA VAL A 71 -9.74 7.91 -15.35
C VAL A 71 -9.80 7.66 -16.85
N TYR A 72 -8.73 7.15 -17.45
CA TYR A 72 -8.66 6.83 -18.87
C TYR A 72 -7.66 5.71 -19.13
N SER A 73 -7.97 4.85 -20.09
CA SER A 73 -7.05 3.86 -20.62
C SER A 73 -7.39 3.54 -22.08
N ASP A 74 -6.37 3.46 -22.92
CA ASP A 74 -6.48 3.18 -24.36
C ASP A 74 -5.31 2.30 -24.79
N LYS A 75 -5.57 1.00 -24.88
CA LYS A 75 -4.54 0.00 -25.21
C LYS A 75 -4.00 0.17 -26.62
N GLU A 76 -4.82 0.59 -27.57
CA GLU A 76 -4.38 0.78 -28.95
C GLU A 76 -3.39 1.94 -29.07
N LYS A 77 -3.63 3.04 -28.35
CA LYS A 77 -2.68 4.16 -28.29
C LYS A 77 -1.50 3.87 -27.38
N GLY A 78 -1.70 3.12 -26.30
CA GLY A 78 -0.73 2.93 -25.23
C GLY A 78 -0.89 3.95 -24.11
N ASP A 79 -2.05 4.62 -24.01
CA ASP A 79 -2.24 5.75 -23.11
C ASP A 79 -3.00 5.32 -21.85
N ILE A 80 -2.56 5.80 -20.70
CA ILE A 80 -3.25 5.64 -19.41
C ILE A 80 -3.24 6.99 -18.69
N ALA A 81 -4.36 7.38 -18.09
CA ALA A 81 -4.42 8.56 -17.25
C ALA A 81 -5.13 8.28 -15.92
N ALA A 82 -4.61 8.90 -14.88
CA ALA A 82 -5.13 8.84 -13.52
C ALA A 82 -5.13 10.22 -12.88
N ILE A 83 -5.92 10.35 -11.82
CA ILE A 83 -5.85 11.49 -10.91
C ILE A 83 -5.70 10.98 -9.49
N GLY A 84 -5.11 11.82 -8.63
CA GLY A 84 -4.97 11.48 -7.23
C GLY A 84 -5.08 12.68 -6.32
N GLU A 85 -5.48 12.38 -5.09
CA GLU A 85 -5.52 13.27 -3.95
C GLU A 85 -4.78 12.57 -2.80
N GLU A 86 -3.79 13.24 -2.21
CA GLU A 86 -2.92 12.67 -1.19
C GLU A 86 -2.59 13.66 -0.08
N TYR A 87 -2.51 13.19 1.17
CA TYR A 87 -2.03 14.02 2.27
C TYR A 87 -0.50 13.95 2.36
N LEU A 88 0.16 15.06 2.01
CA LEU A 88 1.58 15.21 2.28
C LEU A 88 1.80 15.65 3.74
N VAL A 89 2.26 14.72 4.58
CA VAL A 89 2.57 14.99 5.99
C VAL A 89 3.96 15.59 6.12
N PHE A 90 4.05 16.84 6.56
CA PHE A 90 5.30 17.55 6.83
C PHE A 90 5.87 17.20 8.20
N GLN A 91 5.00 17.15 9.21
CA GLN A 91 5.35 16.82 10.57
C GLN A 91 4.17 16.14 11.26
N SER A 92 4.45 15.08 12.03
CA SER A 92 3.48 14.41 12.88
C SER A 92 4.08 14.26 14.27
N THR A 93 3.43 14.85 15.26
CA THR A 93 3.78 14.71 16.69
C THR A 93 2.51 14.39 17.49
N ALA A 94 2.67 14.04 18.76
CA ALA A 94 1.53 13.76 19.64
C ALA A 94 0.52 14.92 19.76
N LEU A 95 0.97 16.16 19.53
CA LEU A 95 0.16 17.38 19.74
C LEU A 95 -0.18 18.12 18.46
N SER A 96 0.42 17.75 17.33
CA SER A 96 0.21 18.47 16.07
C SER A 96 0.46 17.59 14.85
N LEU A 97 -0.37 17.81 13.84
CA LEU A 97 -0.25 17.22 12.52
C LEU A 97 -0.19 18.36 11.49
N ASP A 98 0.97 18.52 10.86
CA ASP A 98 1.18 19.48 9.78
C ASP A 98 1.15 18.72 8.44
N ARG A 99 0.09 18.94 7.66
CA ARG A 99 -0.10 18.28 6.35
C ARG A 99 -0.83 19.18 5.37
N THR A 100 -0.61 18.94 4.08
CA THR A 100 -1.39 19.56 2.99
C THR A 100 -2.07 18.47 2.18
N LEU A 101 -3.26 18.75 1.67
CA LEU A 101 -3.93 17.92 0.69
C LEU A 101 -3.40 18.30 -0.69
N MET A 102 -2.80 17.35 -1.41
CA MET A 102 -2.24 17.53 -2.74
C MET A 102 -3.12 16.84 -3.77
N ASN A 103 -3.58 17.58 -4.76
CA ASN A 103 -4.26 17.06 -5.94
C ASN A 103 -3.28 17.01 -7.12
N TYR A 104 -3.29 15.93 -7.91
CA TYR A 104 -2.37 15.73 -9.03
C TYR A 104 -2.98 14.86 -10.13
N ARG A 105 -2.34 14.88 -11.31
CA ARG A 105 -2.68 14.04 -12.47
C ARG A 105 -1.46 13.25 -12.89
N VAL A 106 -1.70 12.04 -13.38
CA VAL A 106 -0.66 11.18 -13.93
C VAL A 106 -1.06 10.73 -15.31
N THR A 107 -0.15 10.85 -16.28
CA THR A 107 -0.29 10.24 -17.61
C THR A 107 0.85 9.26 -17.81
N ILE A 108 0.55 8.16 -18.50
CA ILE A 108 1.49 7.11 -18.86
C ILE A 108 1.33 6.90 -20.36
N GLU A 109 2.41 7.11 -21.09
CA GLU A 109 2.53 6.87 -22.53
C GLU A 109 3.40 5.61 -22.70
N CYS A 110 2.80 4.52 -23.17
CA CYS A 110 3.50 3.27 -23.45
C CYS A 110 3.89 3.23 -24.92
N GLU A 111 5.18 3.06 -25.18
CA GLU A 111 5.75 2.92 -26.52
C GLU A 111 6.48 1.59 -26.65
N ASN A 112 6.97 1.27 -27.85
CA ASN A 112 7.91 0.16 -27.97
C ASN A 112 9.15 0.48 -27.15
N ASN A 113 9.59 -0.47 -26.33
CA ASN A 113 10.80 -0.37 -25.52
C ASN A 113 10.78 0.66 -24.38
N ALA A 114 9.70 1.41 -24.15
CA ALA A 114 9.67 2.42 -23.10
C ALA A 114 8.27 2.71 -22.55
N ALA A 115 8.20 3.14 -21.29
CA ALA A 115 7.04 3.79 -20.69
C ALA A 115 7.44 5.18 -20.17
N ILE A 116 6.67 6.21 -20.54
CA ILE A 116 6.89 7.59 -20.10
C ILE A 116 5.78 7.96 -19.11
N ILE A 117 6.14 8.21 -17.86
CA ILE A 117 5.22 8.58 -16.79
C ILE A 117 5.40 10.06 -16.48
N LYS A 118 4.31 10.84 -16.50
CA LYS A 118 4.31 12.27 -16.19
C LYS A 118 3.34 12.56 -15.05
N MET A 119 3.83 13.17 -13.97
CA MET A 119 2.99 13.73 -12.90
C MET A 119 2.89 15.24 -13.07
N SER A 120 1.68 15.77 -13.20
CA SER A 120 1.42 17.19 -13.49
C SER A 120 0.12 17.70 -12.87
N GLY A 121 -0.19 18.98 -13.07
CA GLY A 121 -1.45 19.58 -12.61
C GLY A 121 -1.56 19.64 -11.08
N ILE A 122 -0.42 19.79 -10.40
CA ILE A 122 -0.29 19.67 -8.96
C ILE A 122 -0.84 20.92 -8.27
N ARG A 123 -1.74 20.71 -7.29
CA ARG A 123 -2.39 21.76 -6.50
C ARG A 123 -2.41 21.37 -5.03
N TYR A 124 -2.31 22.35 -4.15
CA TYR A 124 -2.31 22.14 -2.71
C TYR A 124 -3.47 22.87 -2.05
N GLU A 125 -4.11 22.21 -1.08
CA GLU A 125 -4.98 22.81 -0.09
C GLU A 125 -4.35 22.64 1.30
N TYR A 126 -4.07 23.75 1.97
CA TYR A 126 -3.35 23.77 3.23
C TYR A 126 -4.15 24.44 4.34
N ASN A 127 -4.49 23.66 5.36
CA ASN A 127 -5.20 24.16 6.52
C ASN A 127 -4.24 24.88 7.46
N VAL A 128 -4.53 26.15 7.73
CA VAL A 128 -3.77 27.00 8.65
C VAL A 128 -4.67 27.42 9.81
N SER A 129 -4.08 27.66 10.98
CA SER A 129 -4.86 27.90 12.21
C SER A 129 -5.58 29.26 12.26
N TYR A 130 -5.15 30.23 11.44
CA TYR A 130 -5.63 31.60 11.48
C TYR A 130 -6.81 31.90 10.53
N GLN A 131 -7.23 30.94 9.70
CA GLN A 131 -8.40 31.07 8.84
C GLN A 131 -9.15 29.76 8.73
N ARG A 132 -10.45 29.86 8.43
CA ARG A 132 -11.33 28.69 8.31
C ARG A 132 -11.11 27.96 6.99
N ASP A 133 -10.90 28.71 5.91
CA ASP A 133 -10.75 28.13 4.58
C ASP A 133 -9.29 27.75 4.31
N PRO A 134 -9.02 26.62 3.62
CA PRO A 134 -7.67 26.23 3.27
C PRO A 134 -7.01 27.26 2.34
N GLU A 135 -5.71 27.50 2.54
CA GLU A 135 -4.90 28.21 1.55
C GLU A 135 -4.70 27.33 0.33
N LYS A 136 -4.79 27.93 -0.86
CA LYS A 136 -4.70 27.20 -2.13
C LYS A 136 -3.47 27.63 -2.90
N TYR A 137 -2.67 26.66 -3.31
CA TYR A 137 -1.42 26.90 -4.03
C TYR A 137 -1.34 26.04 -5.29
N THR A 138 -0.72 26.60 -6.33
CA THR A 138 -0.28 25.85 -7.52
C THR A 138 1.18 25.44 -7.35
N ALA A 139 1.60 24.33 -7.94
CA ALA A 139 3.01 23.93 -7.87
C ALA A 139 3.94 24.95 -8.54
N GLU A 140 3.50 25.57 -9.63
CA GLU A 140 4.23 26.58 -10.40
C GLU A 140 4.63 27.79 -9.56
N GLU A 141 3.74 28.22 -8.66
CA GLU A 141 3.91 29.41 -7.82
C GLU A 141 4.44 29.08 -6.42
N TRP A 142 4.65 27.80 -6.10
CA TRP A 142 4.98 27.36 -4.74
C TRP A 142 6.29 26.57 -4.66
N ILE A 143 6.45 25.51 -5.47
CA ILE A 143 7.53 24.54 -5.32
C ILE A 143 8.65 24.66 -6.36
N THR A 144 8.53 25.52 -7.38
CA THR A 144 9.59 25.73 -8.38
C THR A 144 10.85 26.33 -7.74
N ASP A 145 11.98 26.26 -8.46
CA ASP A 145 13.27 26.80 -8.00
C ASP A 145 13.16 28.25 -7.53
N LYS A 146 12.33 29.04 -8.23
CA LYS A 146 12.12 30.46 -7.97
C LYS A 146 11.52 30.73 -6.59
N PHE A 147 10.59 29.90 -6.14
CA PHE A 147 9.82 30.12 -4.92
C PHE A 147 10.31 29.28 -3.74
N ALA A 148 10.81 28.07 -4.01
CA ALA A 148 11.19 27.12 -2.97
C ALA A 148 12.69 27.10 -2.64
N LEU A 149 13.54 27.78 -3.41
CA LEU A 149 14.97 27.89 -3.12
C LEU A 149 15.36 29.34 -2.78
N ASN A 150 16.47 29.48 -2.07
CA ASN A 150 17.07 30.79 -1.85
C ASN A 150 17.65 31.36 -3.16
N LYS A 151 18.10 32.63 -3.13
CA LYS A 151 18.68 33.29 -4.32
C LYS A 151 19.89 32.56 -4.91
N LYS A 152 20.65 31.82 -4.10
CA LYS A 152 21.83 31.05 -4.53
C LYS A 152 21.48 29.66 -5.07
N LYS A 153 20.21 29.24 -4.93
CA LYS A 153 19.71 27.89 -5.23
C LYS A 153 20.46 26.75 -4.52
N ASP A 154 21.11 27.05 -3.39
CA ASP A 154 21.91 26.08 -2.62
C ASP A 154 21.18 25.59 -1.36
N LYS A 155 20.00 26.14 -1.05
CA LYS A 155 19.18 25.77 0.11
C LYS A 155 17.69 25.93 -0.18
N LEU A 156 16.90 25.08 0.47
CA LEU A 156 15.44 25.19 0.51
C LEU A 156 14.98 26.37 1.39
N ASN A 157 13.94 27.07 0.95
CA ASN A 157 13.26 28.09 1.75
C ASN A 157 12.45 27.43 2.87
N ARG A 158 12.41 28.06 4.04
CA ARG A 158 11.78 27.46 5.25
C ARG A 158 10.28 27.18 5.09
N GLY A 159 9.55 28.04 4.39
CA GLY A 159 8.10 27.88 4.14
C GLY A 159 7.84 26.82 3.07
N ASN A 160 8.20 27.14 1.82
CA ASN A 160 7.85 26.34 0.65
C ASN A 160 8.69 25.07 0.51
N GLY A 161 9.88 25.02 1.14
CA GLY A 161 10.80 23.90 1.02
C GLY A 161 10.23 22.57 1.50
N LYS A 162 9.34 22.58 2.50
CA LYS A 162 8.68 21.35 2.98
C LYS A 162 7.73 20.77 1.92
N PHE A 163 7.01 21.63 1.19
CA PHE A 163 6.14 21.23 0.07
C PHE A 163 6.97 20.65 -1.06
N ARG A 164 8.05 21.35 -1.45
CA ARG A 164 8.98 20.89 -2.49
C ARG A 164 9.55 19.52 -2.15
N ARG A 165 10.10 19.35 -0.96
CA ARG A 165 10.69 18.08 -0.50
C ARG A 165 9.67 16.94 -0.59
N LYS A 166 8.51 17.09 0.04
CA LYS A 166 7.49 16.04 0.08
C LYS A 166 6.86 15.72 -1.27
N THR A 167 6.76 16.71 -2.17
CA THR A 167 6.26 16.47 -3.54
C THR A 167 7.28 15.69 -4.37
N ILE A 168 8.57 16.03 -4.26
CA ILE A 168 9.66 15.28 -4.93
C ILE A 168 9.70 13.84 -4.39
N ASP A 169 9.66 13.65 -3.07
CA ASP A 169 9.66 12.32 -2.47
C ASP A 169 8.47 11.48 -2.93
N PHE A 170 7.28 12.07 -2.96
CA PHE A 170 6.07 11.42 -3.48
C PHE A 170 6.23 11.01 -4.95
N ALA A 171 6.73 11.91 -5.81
CA ALA A 171 6.97 11.62 -7.23
C ALA A 171 7.94 10.44 -7.40
N ASP A 172 9.06 10.47 -6.67
CA ASP A 172 10.09 9.44 -6.73
C ASP A 172 9.58 8.09 -6.25
N ASP A 173 8.81 8.06 -5.17
CA ASP A 173 8.28 6.81 -4.63
C ASP A 173 7.22 6.22 -5.57
N MET A 174 6.40 7.06 -6.21
CA MET A 174 5.52 6.63 -7.31
C MET A 174 6.32 6.03 -8.47
N PHE A 175 7.36 6.72 -8.94
CA PHE A 175 8.20 6.25 -10.06
C PHE A 175 8.95 4.96 -9.73
N LYS A 176 9.49 4.83 -8.51
CA LYS A 176 10.12 3.59 -8.04
C LYS A 176 9.11 2.43 -8.01
N SER A 177 7.87 2.69 -7.61
CA SER A 177 6.84 1.65 -7.60
C SER A 177 6.49 1.19 -9.03
N ALA A 178 6.52 2.11 -10.01
CA ALA A 178 6.34 1.79 -11.42
C ALA A 178 7.53 1.02 -11.99
N ASP A 179 8.77 1.42 -11.68
CA ASP A 179 9.98 0.67 -12.05
C ASP A 179 9.90 -0.78 -11.54
N ALA A 180 9.48 -0.96 -10.28
CA ALA A 180 9.33 -2.28 -9.66
C ALA A 180 8.30 -3.18 -10.36
N ALA A 181 7.31 -2.62 -11.05
CA ALA A 181 6.30 -3.39 -11.80
C ALA A 181 6.91 -4.16 -12.98
N PHE A 182 8.03 -3.69 -13.53
CA PHE A 182 8.78 -4.40 -14.58
C PHE A 182 9.76 -5.44 -14.03
N GLY A 183 9.78 -5.65 -12.70
CA GLY A 183 10.81 -6.45 -12.05
C GLY A 183 12.18 -5.75 -11.98
N ILE A 184 12.24 -4.45 -12.30
CA ILE A 184 13.45 -3.63 -12.18
C ILE A 184 13.55 -3.22 -10.71
N GLN A 185 14.33 -3.97 -9.93
CA GLN A 185 14.75 -3.50 -8.61
C GLN A 185 15.77 -2.36 -8.79
N PRO A 186 15.67 -1.26 -8.03
CA PRO A 186 16.65 -0.19 -8.10
C PRO A 186 18.04 -0.73 -7.74
N ALA A 187 19.01 -0.53 -8.63
CA ALA A 187 20.43 -0.74 -8.37
C ALA A 187 20.88 0.26 -7.30
N GLY A 188 20.74 -0.12 -6.03
CA GLY A 188 21.05 0.80 -4.93
C GLY A 188 20.39 0.50 -3.59
N VAL A 189 20.02 -0.74 -3.28
CA VAL A 189 19.93 -1.21 -1.88
C VAL A 189 20.45 -2.64 -1.83
N VAL A 190 21.76 -2.77 -1.69
CA VAL A 190 22.37 -4.03 -1.24
C VAL A 190 21.95 -4.26 0.20
N ALA A 191 20.94 -5.10 0.42
CA ALA A 191 20.94 -5.91 1.62
C ALA A 191 22.07 -6.94 1.45
N PRO A 192 23.05 -7.01 2.36
CA PRO A 192 24.22 -7.84 2.17
C PRO A 192 23.83 -9.31 2.21
N ALA A 193 24.24 -10.04 1.18
CA ALA A 193 24.44 -11.48 1.28
C ALA A 193 25.58 -11.72 2.29
N TYR A 194 25.26 -12.20 3.48
CA TYR A 194 26.24 -12.89 4.32
C TYR A 194 26.05 -14.39 4.16
N ALA A 195 27.12 -14.99 3.65
CA ALA A 195 27.30 -16.40 3.46
C ALA A 195 27.19 -17.19 4.78
N VAL A 196 26.71 -18.42 4.62
CA VAL A 196 26.85 -19.54 5.54
C VAL A 196 28.29 -19.69 6.06
N ALA A 197 28.45 -19.70 7.38
CA ALA A 197 29.58 -20.27 8.10
C ALA A 197 29.07 -20.97 9.39
N PRO A 198 29.76 -22.02 9.87
CA PRO A 198 29.13 -23.13 10.59
C PRO A 198 29.02 -22.94 12.11
N VAL A 199 28.14 -23.79 12.67
CA VAL A 199 27.83 -23.98 14.09
C VAL A 199 29.06 -24.08 14.98
N GLN A 200 29.09 -23.27 16.05
CA GLN A 200 29.82 -23.59 17.29
C GLN A 200 28.89 -23.43 18.50
N GLN A 201 28.68 -24.56 19.17
CA GLN A 201 27.95 -24.71 20.44
C GLN A 201 28.73 -24.11 21.61
N GLN A 202 28.02 -23.39 22.48
CA GLN A 202 28.12 -23.40 23.96
C GLN A 202 27.23 -22.27 24.50
N ALA A 203 26.41 -22.40 25.54
CA ALA A 203 25.91 -23.50 26.33
C ALA A 203 24.64 -22.97 27.02
N ALA A 204 23.61 -23.80 27.20
CA ALA A 204 22.49 -23.45 28.08
C ALA A 204 22.96 -23.43 29.55
N PRO A 205 22.34 -22.60 30.40
CA PRO A 205 21.65 -23.21 31.53
C PRO A 205 20.21 -22.73 31.76
N ALA A 206 19.36 -23.73 32.02
CA ALA A 206 18.23 -23.80 32.96
C ALA A 206 16.85 -23.14 32.64
N THR A 207 15.96 -23.96 32.07
CA THR A 207 14.61 -24.38 32.60
C THR A 207 14.15 -23.77 33.93
N VAL A 208 12.89 -23.39 34.23
CA VAL A 208 11.52 -23.28 33.65
C VAL A 208 10.75 -22.32 34.64
N PRO A 209 9.55 -21.72 34.38
CA PRO A 209 8.34 -22.34 33.82
C PRO A 209 7.62 -21.53 32.73
N ALA A 210 6.78 -22.24 31.98
CA ALA A 210 5.82 -21.69 31.04
C ALA A 210 5.04 -20.51 31.64
N GLN A 211 5.20 -19.32 31.05
CA GLN A 211 4.26 -18.23 31.22
C GLN A 211 3.41 -18.13 29.96
N GLN A 212 2.11 -18.25 30.21
CA GLN A 212 1.00 -18.17 29.28
C GLN A 212 1.16 -16.98 28.34
N ILE A 213 1.18 -17.26 27.05
CA ILE A 213 0.94 -16.26 26.02
C ILE A 213 -0.54 -15.90 26.12
N ALA A 214 -0.82 -14.64 26.39
CA ALA A 214 -2.15 -14.12 26.59
C ALA A 214 -3.05 -14.43 25.39
N LYS A 215 -4.18 -15.10 25.66
CA LYS A 215 -5.29 -15.25 24.73
C LYS A 215 -5.84 -13.87 24.38
N ALA A 216 -5.94 -13.56 23.09
CA ALA A 216 -6.86 -12.54 22.62
C ALA A 216 -8.32 -13.00 22.93
N PRO A 217 -9.24 -12.08 23.23
CA PRO A 217 -10.58 -12.44 23.67
C PRO A 217 -11.35 -13.19 22.57
N VAL A 218 -11.88 -14.35 22.94
CA VAL A 218 -12.87 -15.12 22.19
C VAL A 218 -14.24 -14.49 22.42
N SER A 219 -15.00 -14.23 21.34
CA SER A 219 -16.45 -14.26 21.41
C SER A 219 -16.99 -15.32 20.44
N ASN A 220 -17.34 -16.46 21.06
CA ASN A 220 -18.31 -17.50 20.72
C ASN A 220 -18.35 -18.07 19.28
N ASN A 221 -17.60 -19.17 19.07
CA ASN A 221 -18.15 -20.42 18.53
C ASN A 221 -17.21 -21.60 18.86
N THR A 222 -17.27 -22.04 20.13
CA THR A 222 -16.33 -22.99 20.74
C THR A 222 -16.45 -24.43 20.22
N GLU A 223 -17.52 -24.78 19.50
CA GLU A 223 -17.67 -26.12 18.90
C GLU A 223 -16.99 -26.24 17.53
N VAL A 224 -16.79 -25.14 16.81
CA VAL A 224 -16.35 -25.14 15.40
C VAL A 224 -14.81 -25.21 15.26
N CYS A 225 -14.06 -24.99 16.34
CA CYS A 225 -12.59 -24.90 16.33
C CYS A 225 -11.86 -26.15 16.88
N GLN A 226 -12.55 -27.26 17.16
CA GLN A 226 -11.88 -28.46 17.71
C GLN A 226 -10.85 -29.03 16.70
N GLY A 227 -9.57 -28.99 17.07
CA GLY A 227 -8.47 -29.49 16.24
C GLY A 227 -7.83 -28.46 15.31
N LEU A 228 -8.25 -27.20 15.34
CA LEU A 228 -7.68 -26.11 14.54
C LEU A 228 -6.79 -25.19 15.41
N THR A 229 -5.63 -24.79 14.88
CA THR A 229 -4.67 -23.87 15.52
C THR A 229 -4.86 -22.46 15.00
N ALA A 230 -4.80 -21.45 15.87
CA ALA A 230 -4.92 -20.05 15.48
C ALA A 230 -3.65 -19.54 14.78
N PHE A 231 -3.83 -18.72 13.74
CA PHE A 231 -2.78 -18.09 12.96
C PHE A 231 -3.03 -16.58 12.81
N GLU A 232 -1.95 -15.81 12.78
CA GLU A 232 -1.99 -14.41 12.36
C GLU A 232 -2.29 -14.35 10.84
N PRO A 233 -3.23 -13.51 10.38
CA PRO A 233 -3.64 -13.47 8.97
C PRO A 233 -2.48 -13.19 7.99
N ASP A 234 -1.53 -12.35 8.40
CA ASP A 234 -0.35 -11.97 7.60
C ASP A 234 0.77 -13.01 7.59
N LYS A 235 0.67 -14.04 8.43
CA LYS A 235 1.64 -15.14 8.55
C LYS A 235 1.13 -16.46 7.98
N VAL A 236 -0.04 -16.47 7.35
CA VAL A 236 -0.55 -17.67 6.68
C VAL A 236 0.38 -18.02 5.51
N PRO A 237 0.96 -19.24 5.48
CA PRO A 237 1.83 -19.67 4.39
C PRO A 237 1.11 -19.60 3.03
N SER A 238 1.78 -19.05 2.02
CA SER A 238 1.24 -18.93 0.66
C SER A 238 0.84 -20.27 0.04
N THR A 239 1.52 -21.36 0.41
CA THR A 239 1.16 -22.72 0.00
C THR A 239 -0.27 -23.09 0.40
N LEU A 240 -0.73 -22.66 1.57
CA LEU A 240 -2.09 -22.94 2.06
C LEU A 240 -3.11 -22.04 1.36
N LEU A 241 -2.77 -20.77 1.14
CA LEU A 241 -3.64 -19.83 0.41
C LEU A 241 -3.90 -20.30 -1.03
N ASN A 242 -2.89 -20.88 -1.68
CA ASN A 242 -3.02 -21.44 -3.03
C ASN A 242 -3.94 -22.67 -3.09
N MET A 243 -4.26 -23.31 -1.96
CA MET A 243 -5.18 -24.45 -1.90
C MET A 243 -6.65 -24.03 -1.69
N LEU A 244 -6.92 -22.77 -1.32
CA LEU A 244 -8.28 -22.30 -1.05
C LEU A 244 -9.20 -22.33 -2.29
N PRO A 245 -8.77 -21.90 -3.49
CA PRO A 245 -9.63 -21.92 -4.68
C PRO A 245 -10.10 -23.32 -5.09
N GLU A 246 -9.33 -24.35 -4.74
CA GLU A 246 -9.65 -25.75 -5.05
C GLU A 246 -10.41 -26.46 -3.93
N SER A 247 -10.57 -25.82 -2.77
CA SER A 247 -11.26 -26.38 -1.61
C SER A 247 -12.78 -26.18 -1.71
N LYS A 248 -13.55 -27.04 -1.05
CA LYS A 248 -14.97 -26.80 -0.85
C LYS A 248 -15.12 -25.69 0.18
N MET A 249 -15.75 -24.59 -0.22
CA MET A 249 -15.97 -23.42 0.65
C MET A 249 -17.40 -23.40 1.17
N GLN A 250 -17.57 -22.99 2.41
CA GLN A 250 -18.87 -22.72 3.01
C GLN A 250 -18.84 -21.39 3.77
N VAL A 251 -19.97 -20.69 3.78
CA VAL A 251 -20.11 -19.41 4.48
C VAL A 251 -21.28 -19.49 5.46
N THR A 252 -21.05 -19.09 6.70
CA THR A 252 -22.04 -19.15 7.78
C THR A 252 -22.10 -17.79 8.49
N PRO A 253 -23.29 -17.17 8.63
CA PRO A 253 -23.45 -15.96 9.45
C PRO A 253 -23.13 -16.22 10.91
N GLY A 254 -22.63 -15.21 11.62
CA GLY A 254 -22.29 -15.32 13.05
C GLY A 254 -23.50 -15.66 13.94
N ASP A 255 -24.69 -15.20 13.55
CA ASP A 255 -25.90 -15.29 14.38
C ASP A 255 -26.79 -16.51 14.07
N ASN A 256 -26.46 -17.32 13.05
CA ASN A 256 -27.25 -18.48 12.66
C ASN A 256 -26.39 -19.58 12.02
N ASP A 257 -25.94 -20.52 12.85
CA ASP A 257 -25.11 -21.67 12.48
C ASP A 257 -25.82 -22.71 11.58
N LYS A 258 -27.16 -22.67 11.52
CA LYS A 258 -27.97 -23.55 10.66
C LYS A 258 -28.08 -23.02 9.23
N LEU A 259 -27.75 -21.75 9.00
CA LEU A 259 -27.81 -21.13 7.69
C LEU A 259 -26.42 -21.18 7.03
N VAL A 260 -26.29 -22.01 6.00
CA VAL A 260 -24.99 -22.27 5.35
C VAL A 260 -25.12 -22.06 3.84
N GLU A 261 -24.19 -21.30 3.27
CA GLU A 261 -24.03 -21.11 1.83
C GLU A 261 -22.88 -21.97 1.31
N HIS A 262 -23.15 -22.76 0.28
CA HIS A 262 -22.19 -23.71 -0.31
C HIS A 262 -21.74 -23.31 -1.72
N TYR A 263 -22.41 -22.33 -2.35
CA TYR A 263 -22.16 -21.90 -3.71
C TYR A 263 -21.38 -20.59 -3.81
N ALA A 264 -21.07 -19.96 -2.66
CA ALA A 264 -20.12 -18.87 -2.64
C ALA A 264 -18.76 -19.34 -3.18
N THR A 265 -18.01 -18.43 -3.77
CA THR A 265 -16.67 -18.71 -4.31
C THR A 265 -15.64 -17.80 -3.67
N TRP A 266 -14.48 -18.38 -3.36
CA TRP A 266 -13.34 -17.64 -2.84
C TRP A 266 -12.80 -16.71 -3.91
N LYS A 267 -12.52 -15.45 -3.56
CA LYS A 267 -11.84 -14.50 -4.44
C LYS A 267 -10.39 -14.33 -4.01
N GLU A 268 -10.17 -13.75 -2.84
CA GLU A 268 -8.83 -13.42 -2.37
C GLU A 268 -8.76 -13.14 -0.87
N MET A 269 -7.54 -13.24 -0.34
CA MET A 269 -7.14 -12.66 0.94
C MET A 269 -6.12 -11.56 0.64
N GLY A 270 -6.25 -10.41 1.30
CA GLY A 270 -5.41 -9.25 1.03
C GLY A 270 -5.39 -8.27 2.19
N LYS A 271 -4.96 -7.05 1.89
CA LYS A 271 -5.00 -5.94 2.85
C LYS A 271 -5.79 -4.76 2.28
N MET A 272 -6.65 -4.16 3.09
CA MET A 272 -7.43 -2.98 2.75
C MET A 272 -7.39 -2.02 3.95
N PHE A 273 -7.00 -0.76 3.74
CA PHE A 273 -6.82 0.23 4.82
C PHE A 273 -5.94 -0.25 5.99
N GLY A 274 -4.91 -1.06 5.70
CA GLY A 274 -4.00 -1.63 6.71
C GLY A 274 -4.55 -2.83 7.48
N LYS A 275 -5.80 -3.23 7.22
CA LYS A 275 -6.45 -4.41 7.82
C LYS A 275 -6.37 -5.60 6.88
N ASP A 276 -6.21 -6.79 7.42
CA ASP A 276 -6.33 -8.02 6.64
C ASP A 276 -7.79 -8.23 6.23
N ILE A 277 -8.03 -8.51 4.95
CA ILE A 277 -9.37 -8.72 4.39
C ILE A 277 -9.46 -10.03 3.63
N ALA A 278 -10.66 -10.61 3.60
CA ALA A 278 -11.05 -11.71 2.74
C ALA A 278 -12.25 -11.31 1.88
N SER A 279 -12.18 -11.67 0.61
CA SER A 279 -13.23 -11.39 -0.37
C SER A 279 -13.83 -12.69 -0.88
N ILE A 280 -15.17 -12.75 -0.91
CA ILE A 280 -15.93 -13.88 -1.46
C ILE A 280 -16.98 -13.37 -2.43
N SER A 281 -17.26 -14.13 -3.48
CA SER A 281 -18.39 -13.91 -4.38
C SER A 281 -19.57 -14.77 -3.94
N ILE A 282 -20.74 -14.17 -3.79
CA ILE A 282 -21.97 -14.83 -3.32
C ILE A 282 -23.18 -14.33 -4.11
N SER A 283 -24.19 -15.18 -4.28
CA SER A 283 -25.42 -14.80 -4.97
C SER A 283 -26.20 -13.77 -4.15
N PRO A 284 -26.72 -12.69 -4.77
CA PRO A 284 -27.62 -11.76 -4.07
C PRO A 284 -28.92 -12.42 -3.58
N ASP A 285 -29.29 -13.57 -4.15
CA ASP A 285 -30.46 -14.33 -3.72
C ASP A 285 -30.20 -15.21 -2.49
N SER A 286 -28.94 -15.41 -2.12
CA SER A 286 -28.53 -16.22 -0.97
C SER A 286 -29.14 -15.68 0.32
N GLU A 287 -29.70 -16.58 1.13
CA GLU A 287 -30.18 -16.25 2.46
C GLU A 287 -29.02 -15.85 3.39
N VAL A 288 -27.83 -16.42 3.20
CA VAL A 288 -26.61 -16.02 3.93
C VAL A 288 -26.21 -14.59 3.56
N TYR A 289 -26.19 -14.24 2.27
CA TYR A 289 -25.91 -12.87 1.85
C TYR A 289 -26.88 -11.87 2.48
N LYS A 290 -28.17 -12.20 2.53
CA LYS A 290 -29.22 -11.36 3.14
C LYS A 290 -29.10 -11.28 4.66
N ALA A 291 -28.54 -12.31 5.30
CA ALA A 291 -28.34 -12.38 6.74
C ALA A 291 -27.08 -11.63 7.22
N VAL A 292 -26.01 -11.59 6.42
CA VAL A 292 -24.75 -10.90 6.77
C VAL A 292 -24.82 -9.42 6.40
N LYS A 293 -25.14 -8.57 7.38
CA LYS A 293 -25.20 -7.11 7.20
C LYS A 293 -23.83 -6.47 7.47
N ASP A 294 -23.75 -5.18 7.20
CA ASP A 294 -22.52 -4.42 7.42
C ASP A 294 -22.18 -4.40 8.92
N ASN A 295 -20.92 -4.68 9.23
CA ASN A 295 -20.40 -4.91 10.58
C ASN A 295 -20.87 -6.19 11.29
N ASP A 296 -21.54 -7.11 10.59
CA ASP A 296 -21.86 -8.44 11.15
C ASP A 296 -20.70 -9.42 10.94
N PHE A 297 -20.58 -10.36 11.88
CA PHE A 297 -19.62 -11.45 11.76
C PHE A 297 -20.13 -12.54 10.81
N TYR A 298 -19.19 -13.16 10.11
CA TYR A 298 -19.43 -14.39 9.36
C TYR A 298 -18.15 -15.21 9.30
N THR A 299 -18.31 -16.51 9.08
CA THR A 299 -17.20 -17.46 8.98
C THR A 299 -17.14 -18.03 7.58
N ILE A 300 -15.93 -18.14 7.04
CA ILE A 300 -15.60 -18.84 5.80
C ILE A 300 -14.84 -20.11 6.20
N SER A 301 -15.38 -21.28 5.86
CA SER A 301 -14.80 -22.59 6.19
C SER A 301 -14.43 -23.33 4.92
N PHE A 302 -13.25 -23.98 4.94
CA PHE A 302 -12.74 -24.77 3.82
C PHE A 302 -12.53 -26.22 4.22
N SER A 303 -13.08 -27.14 3.44
CA SER A 303 -12.86 -28.58 3.53
C SER A 303 -12.25 -29.11 2.23
N LYS A 304 -11.55 -30.25 2.30
CA LYS A 304 -10.98 -30.86 1.09
C LYS A 304 -12.10 -31.51 0.28
N LYS A 305 -11.88 -31.76 -1.01
CA LYS A 305 -12.92 -32.35 -1.88
C LYS A 305 -13.43 -33.70 -1.35
N ASP A 306 -12.55 -34.51 -0.76
CA ASP A 306 -12.81 -35.87 -0.31
C ASP A 306 -12.89 -36.03 1.21
N ASP A 307 -12.75 -34.92 1.97
CA ASP A 307 -12.76 -34.92 3.43
C ASP A 307 -13.72 -33.83 3.92
N PRO A 308 -14.83 -34.18 4.61
CA PRO A 308 -15.77 -33.19 5.10
C PRO A 308 -15.19 -32.33 6.23
N GLU A 309 -14.04 -32.70 6.80
CA GLU A 309 -13.43 -31.99 7.90
C GLU A 309 -12.85 -30.63 7.47
N THR A 310 -13.13 -29.60 8.27
CA THR A 310 -12.62 -28.24 8.00
C THR A 310 -11.14 -28.18 8.32
N TRP A 311 -10.34 -27.75 7.35
CA TRP A 311 -8.88 -27.62 7.49
C TRP A 311 -8.40 -26.17 7.55
N PHE A 312 -9.21 -25.23 7.07
CA PHE A 312 -8.92 -23.79 7.09
C PHE A 312 -10.20 -23.01 7.39
N MET A 313 -10.10 -21.99 8.23
CA MET A 313 -11.24 -21.19 8.66
C MET A 313 -10.85 -19.74 8.86
N ILE A 314 -11.71 -18.83 8.39
CA ILE A 314 -11.54 -17.39 8.50
C ILE A 314 -12.79 -16.81 9.14
N GLN A 315 -12.64 -16.11 10.27
CA GLN A 315 -13.72 -15.29 10.81
C GLN A 315 -13.52 -13.85 10.35
N CYS A 316 -14.57 -13.29 9.76
CA CYS A 316 -14.58 -11.96 9.21
C CYS A 316 -15.68 -11.10 9.83
N ILE A 317 -15.52 -9.79 9.73
CA ILE A 317 -16.60 -8.80 9.89
C ILE A 317 -16.83 -8.10 8.55
N LYS A 318 -18.07 -8.08 8.05
CA LYS A 318 -18.36 -7.45 6.75
C LYS A 318 -18.06 -5.95 6.81
N GLN A 319 -17.15 -5.49 5.95
CA GLN A 319 -16.76 -4.08 5.84
C GLN A 319 -17.37 -3.39 4.63
N GLY A 320 -17.73 -4.17 3.61
CA GLY A 320 -18.39 -3.63 2.44
C GLY A 320 -18.78 -4.72 1.45
N GLU A 321 -19.37 -4.28 0.36
CA GLU A 321 -19.66 -5.13 -0.78
C GLU A 321 -19.48 -4.37 -2.09
N SER A 322 -19.19 -5.11 -3.15
CA SER A 322 -19.27 -4.63 -4.52
C SER A 322 -20.10 -5.60 -5.37
N THR A 323 -20.32 -5.26 -6.64
CA THR A 323 -21.10 -6.09 -7.56
C THR A 323 -20.23 -6.44 -8.76
N GLU A 324 -20.13 -7.73 -9.07
CA GLU A 324 -19.37 -8.26 -10.19
C GLU A 324 -20.31 -9.11 -11.05
N GLY A 325 -20.77 -8.56 -12.16
CA GLY A 325 -21.82 -9.18 -12.98
C GLY A 325 -23.13 -9.33 -12.21
N THR A 326 -23.61 -10.57 -12.07
CA THR A 326 -24.83 -10.90 -11.32
C THR A 326 -24.55 -11.32 -9.88
N GLN A 327 -23.28 -11.36 -9.45
CA GLN A 327 -22.87 -11.79 -8.12
C GLN A 327 -22.46 -10.59 -7.26
N LYS A 328 -22.54 -10.79 -5.94
CA LYS A 328 -22.09 -9.82 -4.93
C LYS A 328 -20.73 -10.24 -4.40
N ILE A 329 -19.80 -9.30 -4.32
CA ILE A 329 -18.51 -9.53 -3.67
C ILE A 329 -18.61 -8.97 -2.26
N ILE A 330 -18.62 -9.84 -1.25
CA ILE A 330 -18.52 -9.41 0.14
C ILE A 330 -17.04 -9.24 0.46
N ILE A 331 -16.71 -8.10 1.07
CA ILE A 331 -15.38 -7.79 1.60
C ILE A 331 -15.49 -7.79 3.11
N GLY A 332 -14.78 -8.70 3.76
CA GLY A 332 -14.72 -8.80 5.22
C GLY A 332 -13.33 -8.52 5.76
N GLU A 333 -13.24 -7.75 6.84
CA GLU A 333 -12.01 -7.66 7.64
C GLU A 333 -11.83 -8.95 8.42
N ILE A 334 -10.66 -9.56 8.28
CA ILE A 334 -10.27 -10.79 8.95
C ILE A 334 -9.92 -10.48 10.39
N LEU A 335 -10.60 -11.17 11.29
CA LEU A 335 -10.36 -11.05 12.73
C LEU A 335 -9.51 -12.20 13.24
N ASN A 336 -9.77 -13.39 12.72
CA ASN A 336 -9.09 -14.62 13.15
C ASN A 336 -8.96 -15.59 11.98
N VAL A 337 -7.84 -16.30 11.93
CA VAL A 337 -7.61 -17.43 11.02
C VAL A 337 -7.28 -18.65 11.83
N TRP A 338 -7.86 -19.80 11.47
CA TRP A 338 -7.49 -21.09 12.05
C TRP A 338 -7.18 -22.12 10.97
N ILE A 339 -6.18 -22.94 11.23
CA ILE A 339 -5.63 -23.93 10.30
C ILE A 339 -5.35 -25.22 11.05
N ARG A 340 -5.63 -26.36 10.41
CA ARG A 340 -5.38 -27.68 10.99
C ARG A 340 -3.92 -28.10 10.90
#